data_AF-A0A534P7I1-F1
#
_entry.id   AF-A0A534P7I1-F1
#
_cell.length_a   1.000
_cell.length_b   1.000
_cell.length_c   1.000
_cell.angle_alpha   90.00
_cell.angle_beta   90.00
_cell.angle_gamma   90.00
#
_symmetry.space_group_name_H-M   'P 1'
#
loop_
_entity.id
_entity.type
_entity.pdbx_description
1 polymer ?
#
loop_
_entity_poly.entity_id
_entity_poly.type
_entity_poly.pdbx_seq_one_letter_code
_entity_poly.pdbx_strand_id
1 'polypeptide(L)'
;MTSHSGGYRALAHTLDRGGLTDHVTQVILLDSVYDNLSQFEAYARSGGRMAVVYTDNAGTLGNSQHMANDLRALKPFDDRTYSTLTDAQFDAPLLFKRSALSHDGTAQYYFVRLLAHAGFR
;
A
#
# COMPACT_ATOMS: atom_id res chain seq x y z
N MET A 1 -2.08 -5.75 8.22
CA MET A 1 -1.74 -4.48 8.90
C MET A 1 -2.08 -3.31 8.00
N THR A 2 -2.58 -2.21 8.59
CA THR A 2 -2.98 -1.01 7.85
C THR A 2 -2.38 0.21 8.52
N SER A 3 -1.97 1.18 7.72
CA SER A 3 -1.58 2.50 8.18
C SER A 3 -2.22 3.57 7.31
N HIS A 4 -2.71 4.63 7.95
CA HIS A 4 -3.05 5.89 7.31
C HIS A 4 -2.15 6.99 7.89
N SER A 5 -1.69 7.90 7.03
CA SER A 5 -0.88 9.05 7.45
C SER A 5 0.37 8.62 8.25
N GLY A 6 0.54 9.13 9.48
CA GLY A 6 1.71 8.93 10.34
C GLY A 6 1.91 7.53 10.95
N GLY A 7 1.00 6.56 10.75
CA GLY A 7 1.14 5.21 11.32
C GLY A 7 2.27 4.36 10.70
N TYR A 8 2.90 4.85 9.63
CA TYR A 8 3.80 4.08 8.79
C TYR A 8 5.07 3.60 9.51
N ARG A 9 5.59 4.39 10.47
CA ARG A 9 6.80 4.01 11.22
C ARG A 9 6.60 2.77 12.07
N ALA A 10 5.46 2.70 12.77
CA ALA A 10 5.12 1.53 13.58
C ALA A 10 4.93 0.28 12.70
N LEU A 11 4.28 0.46 11.55
CA LEU A 11 4.11 -0.63 10.58
C LEU A 11 5.47 -1.08 10.02
N ALA A 12 6.32 -0.16 9.56
CA ALA A 12 7.65 -0.46 9.06
C ALA A 12 8.51 -1.20 10.10
N HIS A 13 8.52 -0.76 11.35
CA HIS A 13 9.22 -1.45 12.42
C HIS A 13 8.68 -2.85 12.72
N THR A 14 7.37 -3.07 12.52
CA THR A 14 6.78 -4.40 12.66
C THR A 14 7.24 -5.34 11.54
N LEU A 15 7.42 -4.82 10.32
CA LEU A 15 7.95 -5.60 9.19
C LEU A 15 9.46 -5.88 9.31
N ASP A 16 10.20 -4.96 9.94
CA ASP A 16 11.66 -5.01 10.10
C ASP A 16 12.11 -5.98 11.22
N ARG A 17 11.36 -6.04 12.33
CA ARG A 17 11.65 -6.97 13.42
C ARG A 17 11.15 -8.37 13.05
N GLY A 18 12.05 -9.16 12.46
CA GLY A 18 11.83 -10.56 12.11
C GLY A 18 11.15 -11.34 13.25
N GLY A 19 9.98 -11.89 12.96
CA GLY A 19 9.14 -12.63 13.91
C GLY A 19 7.65 -12.43 13.69
N LEU A 20 7.21 -11.26 13.20
CA LEU A 20 5.80 -11.02 12.86
C LEU A 20 5.54 -10.95 11.36
N THR A 21 6.55 -10.72 10.53
CA THR A 21 6.41 -10.60 9.07
C THR A 21 5.74 -11.82 8.44
N ASP A 22 6.08 -13.02 8.89
CA ASP A 22 5.46 -14.29 8.44
C ASP A 22 3.98 -14.40 8.84
N HIS A 23 3.53 -13.61 9.83
CA HIS A 23 2.14 -13.52 10.27
C HIS A 23 1.39 -12.32 9.65
N VAL A 24 2.09 -11.42 8.95
CA VAL A 24 1.47 -10.30 8.23
C VAL A 24 1.04 -10.74 6.84
N THR A 25 -0.22 -11.12 6.71
CA THR A 25 -0.81 -11.58 5.44
C THR A 25 -1.02 -10.47 4.41
N GLN A 26 -1.18 -9.22 4.85
CA GLN A 26 -1.35 -8.07 3.97
C GLN A 26 -0.91 -6.76 4.64
N VAL A 27 -0.34 -5.85 3.85
CA VAL A 27 -0.03 -4.46 4.21
C VAL A 27 -0.89 -3.49 3.39
N ILE A 28 -1.56 -2.55 4.05
CA ILE A 28 -2.34 -1.48 3.39
C ILE A 28 -1.78 -0.13 3.85
N LEU A 29 -1.32 0.69 2.92
CA LEU A 29 -0.76 2.03 3.17
C LEU A 29 -1.65 3.06 2.47
N LEU A 30 -2.32 3.90 3.25
CA LEU A 30 -3.26 4.93 2.77
C LEU A 30 -2.65 6.31 3.07
N ASP A 31 -2.11 6.98 2.05
CA ASP A 31 -1.34 8.21 2.21
C ASP A 31 -0.31 8.11 3.35
N SER A 32 0.48 7.04 3.33
CA SER A 32 1.31 6.68 4.48
C SER A 32 2.79 6.47 4.14
N VAL A 33 3.16 6.46 2.86
CA VAL A 33 4.56 6.23 2.43
C VAL A 33 5.40 7.51 2.55
N TYR A 34 5.62 7.99 3.77
CA TYR A 34 6.44 9.18 4.03
C TYR A 34 7.94 8.90 4.07
N ASP A 35 8.33 7.70 4.51
CA ASP A 35 9.72 7.23 4.65
C ASP A 35 9.69 5.68 4.81
N ASN A 36 10.82 5.04 5.15
CA ASN A 36 10.95 3.60 5.40
C ASN A 36 10.61 2.72 4.18
N LEU A 37 10.91 3.22 2.98
CA LEU A 37 10.62 2.52 1.72
C LEU A 37 11.28 1.15 1.68
N SER A 38 12.54 1.03 2.16
CA SER A 38 13.28 -0.24 2.12
C SER A 38 12.56 -1.36 2.88
N GLN A 39 11.91 -1.07 4.01
CA GLN A 39 11.13 -2.06 4.77
C GLN A 39 9.89 -2.51 3.99
N PHE A 40 9.14 -1.58 3.42
CA PHE A 40 7.95 -1.91 2.62
C PHE A 40 8.32 -2.68 1.36
N GLU A 41 9.37 -2.26 0.66
CA GLU A 41 9.85 -2.96 -0.52
C GLU A 41 10.39 -4.35 -0.20
N ALA A 42 11.09 -4.52 0.93
CA ALA A 42 11.54 -5.84 1.37
C ALA A 42 10.35 -6.78 1.60
N TYR A 43 9.28 -6.31 2.23
CA TYR A 43 8.04 -7.07 2.38
C TYR A 43 7.37 -7.41 1.04
N ALA A 44 7.33 -6.46 0.09
CA ALA A 44 6.80 -6.76 -1.24
C ALA A 44 7.68 -7.80 -1.98
N ARG A 45 9.00 -7.68 -1.88
CA ARG A 45 9.97 -8.62 -2.49
C ARG A 45 9.94 -10.01 -1.85
N SER A 46 9.53 -10.14 -0.60
CA SER A 46 9.31 -11.45 0.04
C SER A 46 8.00 -12.13 -0.41
N GLY A 47 7.23 -11.50 -1.31
CA GLY A 47 5.94 -12.00 -1.79
C GLY A 47 4.75 -11.57 -0.94
N GLY A 48 4.94 -10.64 0.00
CA GLY A 48 3.88 -10.09 0.83
C GLY A 48 2.85 -9.30 0.01
N ARG A 49 1.56 -9.46 0.35
CA ARG A 49 0.47 -8.73 -0.32
C ARG A 49 0.45 -7.29 0.16
N MET A 50 0.56 -6.33 -0.75
CA MET A 50 0.63 -4.91 -0.40
C MET A 50 -0.26 -4.03 -1.29
N ALA A 51 -0.97 -3.10 -0.67
CA ALA A 51 -1.67 -2.02 -1.36
C ALA A 51 -1.19 -0.66 -0.85
N VAL A 52 -0.88 0.22 -1.79
CA VAL A 52 -0.43 1.59 -1.57
C VAL A 52 -1.39 2.53 -2.30
N VAL A 53 -2.18 3.28 -1.54
CA VAL A 53 -3.08 4.30 -2.07
C VAL A 53 -2.54 5.66 -1.69
N TYR A 54 -2.39 6.56 -2.65
CA TYR A 54 -1.80 7.87 -2.42
C TYR A 54 -2.54 9.00 -3.17
N THR A 55 -2.49 10.20 -2.61
CA THR A 55 -3.03 11.44 -3.17
C THR A 55 -1.89 12.39 -3.52
N ASP A 56 -2.21 13.45 -4.28
CA ASP A 56 -1.21 14.41 -4.74
C ASP A 56 -0.60 15.24 -3.62
N ASN A 57 -1.43 15.61 -2.64
CA ASN A 57 -1.12 16.68 -1.69
C ASN A 57 -0.79 16.16 -0.27
N ALA A 58 -0.86 14.85 -0.03
CA ALA A 58 -0.55 14.27 1.28
C ALA A 58 0.96 14.13 1.55
N GLY A 59 1.82 14.50 0.59
CA GLY A 59 3.28 14.43 0.74
C GLY A 59 3.89 13.06 0.48
N THR A 60 3.11 12.06 0.05
CA THR A 60 3.59 10.69 -0.21
C THR A 60 3.64 10.33 -1.70
N LEU A 61 3.23 11.24 -2.60
CA LEU A 61 3.16 11.02 -4.05
C LEU A 61 4.51 10.54 -4.62
N GLY A 62 5.59 11.30 -4.36
CA GLY A 62 6.91 11.00 -4.90
C GLY A 62 7.44 9.64 -4.42
N ASN A 63 7.34 9.38 -3.12
CA ASN A 63 7.78 8.12 -2.52
C ASN A 63 6.96 6.92 -3.01
N SER A 64 5.64 7.09 -3.16
CA SER A 64 4.76 6.01 -3.63
C SER A 64 5.07 5.63 -5.07
N GLN A 65 5.30 6.63 -5.93
CA GLN A 65 5.71 6.39 -7.33
C GLN A 65 7.14 5.85 -7.44
N HIS A 66 8.06 6.31 -6.59
CA HIS A 66 9.40 5.74 -6.50
C HIS A 66 9.36 4.25 -6.15
N MET A 67 8.61 3.89 -5.10
CA MET A 67 8.44 2.51 -4.67
C MET A 67 7.80 1.64 -5.77
N ALA A 68 6.81 2.16 -6.50
CA ALA A 68 6.23 1.47 -7.66
C ALA A 68 7.29 1.19 -8.76
N ASN A 69 8.14 2.17 -9.07
CA ASN A 69 9.21 2.03 -10.08
C ASN A 69 10.28 1.02 -9.65
N ASP A 70 10.63 1.01 -8.37
CA ASP A 70 11.65 0.14 -7.78
C ASP A 70 11.18 -1.31 -7.68
N LEU A 71 9.87 -1.51 -7.58
CA LEU A 71 9.22 -2.82 -7.56
C LEU A 71 8.69 -3.28 -8.93
N ARG A 72 8.98 -2.54 -10.02
CA ARG A 72 8.46 -2.86 -11.38
C ARG A 72 8.71 -4.29 -11.84
N ALA A 73 9.81 -4.92 -11.40
CA ALA A 73 10.14 -6.30 -11.75
C ALA A 73 9.14 -7.32 -11.18
N LEU A 74 8.44 -6.97 -10.09
CA LEU A 74 7.35 -7.75 -9.51
C LEU A 74 6.03 -7.59 -10.28
N LYS A 75 6.00 -6.75 -11.32
CA LYS A 75 4.82 -6.43 -12.14
C LYS A 75 3.61 -5.98 -11.29
N PRO A 76 3.76 -4.91 -10.49
CA PRO A 76 2.65 -4.37 -9.71
C PRO A 76 1.50 -3.93 -10.62
N PHE A 77 0.28 -3.95 -10.11
CA PHE A 77 -0.78 -3.13 -10.68
C PHE A 77 -0.53 -1.68 -10.27
N ASP A 78 -0.04 -0.86 -11.19
CA ASP A 78 0.29 0.55 -10.97
C ASP A 78 -0.65 1.45 -11.78
N ASP A 79 -1.63 2.05 -11.08
CA ASP A 79 -2.58 2.99 -11.65
C ASP A 79 -2.35 4.41 -11.11
N ARG A 80 -1.71 5.22 -11.94
CA ARG A 80 -1.38 6.62 -11.66
C ARG A 80 -2.45 7.61 -12.11
N THR A 81 -3.61 7.11 -12.54
CA THR A 81 -4.77 7.90 -12.94
C THR A 81 -5.78 8.03 -11.80
N TYR A 82 -6.83 8.81 -12.00
CA TYR A 82 -7.93 8.97 -11.04
C TYR A 82 -9.13 8.05 -11.29
N SER A 83 -8.99 7.06 -12.17
CA SER A 83 -10.02 6.06 -12.41
C SER A 83 -10.41 5.33 -11.11
N THR A 84 -11.60 4.74 -11.07
CA THR A 84 -11.95 3.83 -9.98
C THR A 84 -11.45 2.42 -10.31
N LEU A 85 -10.94 1.71 -9.31
CA LEU A 85 -10.54 0.31 -9.47
C LEU A 85 -11.76 -0.60 -9.70
N THR A 86 -11.59 -1.62 -10.54
CA THR A 86 -12.53 -2.75 -10.63
C THR A 86 -12.27 -3.75 -9.50
N ASP A 87 -13.23 -4.63 -9.22
CA ASP A 87 -13.10 -5.66 -8.18
C ASP A 87 -11.85 -6.54 -8.38
N ALA A 88 -11.58 -6.96 -9.61
CA ALA A 88 -10.39 -7.76 -9.93
C ALA A 88 -9.07 -6.99 -9.70
N GLN A 89 -9.08 -5.67 -9.77
CA GLN A 89 -7.88 -4.85 -9.51
C GLN A 89 -7.61 -4.71 -8.00
N PHE A 90 -8.63 -4.77 -7.15
CA PHE A 90 -8.44 -4.88 -5.69
C PHE A 90 -7.78 -6.21 -5.30
N ASP A 91 -7.89 -7.25 -6.13
CA ASP A 91 -7.24 -8.55 -5.91
C ASP A 91 -5.75 -8.57 -6.27
N ALA A 92 -5.20 -7.50 -6.85
CA ALA A 92 -3.78 -7.43 -7.20
C ALA A 92 -2.88 -7.66 -5.95
N PRO A 93 -1.91 -8.60 -6.00
CA PRO A 93 -1.02 -8.86 -4.87
C PRO A 93 -0.17 -7.65 -4.46
N LEU A 94 0.22 -6.85 -5.45
CA LEU A 94 0.95 -5.60 -5.26
C LEU A 94 0.25 -4.50 -6.04
N LEU A 95 -0.37 -3.57 -5.32
CA LEU A 95 -1.23 -2.51 -5.85
C LEU A 95 -0.65 -1.14 -5.49
N PHE A 96 -0.52 -0.28 -6.50
CA PHE A 96 -0.26 1.15 -6.34
C PHE A 96 -1.41 1.92 -7.01
N LYS A 97 -2.07 2.79 -6.24
CA LYS A 97 -3.23 3.55 -6.71
C LYS A 97 -3.13 5.02 -6.33
N ARG A 98 -3.02 5.87 -7.35
CA ARG A 98 -3.29 7.30 -7.19
C ARG A 98 -4.79 7.56 -7.03
N SER A 99 -5.17 8.41 -6.09
CA SER A 99 -6.56 8.74 -5.81
C SER A 99 -6.83 10.24 -5.96
N ALA A 100 -8.02 10.58 -6.48
CA ALA A 100 -8.55 11.94 -6.45
C ALA A 100 -9.31 12.27 -5.15
N LEU A 101 -9.37 11.34 -4.19
CA LEU A 101 -10.00 11.58 -2.91
C LEU A 101 -9.16 12.54 -2.06
N SER A 102 -9.78 13.07 -1.01
CA SER A 102 -9.03 13.74 0.06
C SER A 102 -8.14 12.74 0.80
N HIS A 103 -7.17 13.28 1.54
CA HIS A 103 -6.30 12.51 2.42
C HIS A 103 -7.07 11.51 3.30
N ASP A 104 -8.09 11.99 4.01
CA ASP A 104 -8.94 11.15 4.87
C ASP A 104 -9.91 10.28 4.07
N GLY A 105 -10.30 10.74 2.87
CA GLY A 105 -11.13 9.99 1.95
C GLY A 105 -10.49 8.68 1.52
N THR A 106 -9.15 8.60 1.47
CA THR A 106 -8.45 7.34 1.20
C THR A 106 -8.77 6.28 2.25
N ALA A 107 -8.72 6.64 3.53
CA ALA A 107 -9.08 5.75 4.64
C ALA A 107 -10.55 5.32 4.57
N GLN A 108 -11.46 6.28 4.39
CA GLN A 108 -12.90 6.01 4.36
C GLN A 108 -13.32 5.10 3.20
N TYR A 109 -12.70 5.28 2.03
CA TYR A 109 -13.09 4.57 0.81
C TYR A 109 -12.33 3.25 0.62
N TYR A 110 -11.01 3.26 0.76
CA TYR A 110 -10.17 2.12 0.35
C TYR A 110 -10.02 1.09 1.45
N PHE A 111 -10.08 1.46 2.73
CA PHE A 111 -9.84 0.50 3.81
C PHE A 111 -10.81 -0.68 3.76
N VAL A 112 -12.12 -0.42 3.74
CA VAL A 112 -13.14 -1.48 3.71
C VAL A 112 -13.11 -2.30 2.43
N ARG A 113 -12.79 -1.69 1.29
CA ARG A 113 -12.68 -2.39 0.00
C ARG A 113 -11.46 -3.28 -0.04
N LEU A 114 -10.29 -2.77 0.31
CA LEU A 114 -9.07 -3.57 0.37
C LEU A 114 -9.15 -4.70 1.39
N LEU A 115 -9.88 -4.48 2.50
CA LEU A 115 -10.13 -5.52 3.50
C LEU A 115 -11.08 -6.61 3.00
N ALA A 116 -12.14 -6.26 2.25
CA ALA A 116 -13.04 -7.24 1.65
C ALA A 116 -12.33 -8.16 0.64
N HIS A 117 -11.25 -7.67 0.04
CA HIS A 117 -10.37 -8.41 -0.87
C HIS A 117 -9.12 -8.98 -0.18
N ALA A 118 -8.98 -8.79 1.14
CA ALA A 118 -7.85 -9.27 1.92
C ALA A 118 -8.05 -10.71 2.39
N GLY A 119 -8.07 -11.67 1.47
CA GLY A 119 -7.81 -13.10 1.76
C GLY A 119 -8.66 -13.82 2.84
N PHE A 120 -9.66 -13.19 3.45
CA PHE A 120 -10.64 -13.82 4.33
C PHE A 120 -11.69 -14.53 3.46
N ARG A 121 -11.27 -15.60 2.79
CA ARG A 121 -12.15 -16.62 2.23
C ARG A 121 -11.97 -17.92 2.99
#